data_AF-A0A8H9IZA2-F1
#
_entry.id   AF-A0A8H9IZA2-F1
#
_cell.length_a   1.000
_cell.length_b   1.000
_cell.length_c   1.000
_cell.angle_alpha   90.00
_cell.angle_beta   90.00
_cell.angle_gamma   90.00
#
_symmetry.space_group_name_H-M   'P 1'
#
loop_
_entity.id
_entity.type
_entity.pdbx_description
1 polymer ?
#
loop_
_entity_poly.entity_id
_entity_poly.type
_entity_poly.pdbx_seq_one_letter_code
_entity_poly.pdbx_strand_id
1 'polypeptide(L)'
;MTPPVTGLADLTAESRMIATPWSRMVRGIGLGQYPVEYDPVAAARIRDAFGRLTAKTSGAYTRFSRLLAELVLDVADPSSGADVEKALGPVLEAARAERNPYWRLMAGCILMDAFAKLGLDSSLLGGLPAEVLAVLDEIEPNQIKDENQGRHGDYERLSASTAVFLALGQLGLADRLVSGPRNHVREALALLDRVPAPFFRGRGGSMLFSVLSLLGFDSLALDGERDHLREVLDYLDRADELNLPPAFPQPMSPAFPKVYPLLTMLNAIAMTGREEYLTYGRDRLAEAKELLGALGPVERTHMGLYYLVALHNLGRLDEQVPDLGTFVTELVGQWRDIDPGENFFLHGIAYPYLIETAMVTGRTELLTGELLDRLADAFPSLDRTPLDRANRPYPFSYALNMFGEIGAADRLFTPRARYGGRSPVEWVIEHLSEDAREEGSRLYMLDHALVSYALRLRGAGRGETELFRSFRFRLAEERVPS
;
A
#
# COMPACT_ATOMS: atom_id res chain seq x y z
N MET A 1 0.49 -14.21 -20.05
CA MET A 1 0.80 -13.58 -18.75
C MET A 1 1.55 -14.64 -17.96
N THR A 2 2.77 -14.35 -17.50
CA THR A 2 3.48 -15.22 -16.55
C THR A 2 3.33 -14.55 -15.19
N PRO A 3 2.60 -15.15 -14.23
CA PRO A 3 2.36 -14.50 -12.96
C PRO A 3 3.65 -14.42 -12.14
N PRO A 4 3.85 -13.35 -11.36
CA PRO A 4 5.07 -13.17 -10.56
C PRO A 4 5.17 -14.12 -9.36
N VAL A 5 4.05 -14.71 -8.95
CA VAL A 5 3.92 -15.67 -7.85
C VAL A 5 3.00 -16.81 -8.29
N THR A 6 3.22 -18.03 -7.79
CA THR A 6 2.39 -19.20 -8.16
C THR A 6 1.38 -19.59 -7.08
N GLY A 7 1.45 -18.97 -5.90
CA GLY A 7 0.47 -19.09 -4.83
C GLY A 7 0.92 -18.40 -3.54
N LEU A 8 0.10 -18.52 -2.48
CA LEU A 8 0.33 -17.83 -1.21
C LEU A 8 1.66 -18.22 -0.57
N ALA A 9 2.07 -19.48 -0.74
CA ALA A 9 3.33 -20.01 -0.22
C ALA A 9 4.59 -19.36 -0.83
N ASP A 10 4.47 -18.76 -2.02
CA ASP A 10 5.60 -18.09 -2.69
C ASP A 10 5.70 -16.60 -2.33
N LEU A 11 4.77 -16.08 -1.53
CA LEU A 11 4.81 -14.68 -1.14
C LEU A 11 6.02 -14.42 -0.24
N THR A 12 6.81 -13.41 -0.60
CA THR A 12 7.92 -12.96 0.22
C THR A 12 7.42 -12.27 1.50
N ALA A 13 8.28 -12.05 2.48
CA ALA A 13 7.85 -11.39 3.72
C ALA A 13 7.33 -9.97 3.48
N GLU A 14 7.93 -9.22 2.54
CA GLU A 14 7.42 -7.91 2.11
C GLU A 14 5.99 -8.01 1.55
N SER A 15 5.75 -8.96 0.64
CA SER A 15 4.42 -9.17 0.03
C SER A 15 3.39 -9.69 1.03
N ARG A 16 3.79 -10.48 2.03
CA ARG A 16 2.89 -10.97 3.10
C ARG A 16 2.50 -9.87 4.08
N MET A 17 3.43 -8.96 4.40
CA MET A 17 3.19 -7.84 5.29
C MET A 17 2.41 -6.70 4.60
N ILE A 18 2.75 -6.39 3.35
CA ILE A 18 2.19 -5.28 2.55
C ILE A 18 1.48 -5.87 1.32
N ALA A 19 0.45 -6.66 1.58
CA ALA A 19 -0.18 -7.53 0.58
C ALA A 19 -1.28 -6.87 -0.26
N THR A 20 -1.60 -5.60 -0.02
CA THR A 20 -2.77 -4.96 -0.64
C THR A 20 -2.36 -3.71 -1.40
N PRO A 21 -3.09 -3.36 -2.48
CA PRO A 21 -2.71 -2.21 -3.29
C PRO A 21 -2.93 -0.91 -2.52
N TRP A 22 -3.77 -0.92 -1.46
CA TRP A 22 -4.03 0.25 -0.64
C TRP A 22 -2.77 0.80 0.04
N SER A 23 -1.97 -0.06 0.64
CA SER A 23 -0.71 0.37 1.27
C SER A 23 0.25 0.95 0.24
N ARG A 24 0.34 0.33 -0.94
CA ARG A 24 1.21 0.82 -2.03
C ARG A 24 0.74 2.16 -2.57
N MET A 25 -0.53 2.27 -2.93
CA MET A 25 -1.07 3.46 -3.61
C MET A 25 -1.34 4.62 -2.66
N VAL A 26 -1.90 4.37 -1.47
CA VAL A 26 -2.27 5.45 -0.53
C VAL A 26 -1.12 5.85 0.37
N ARG A 27 -0.25 4.90 0.74
CA ARG A 27 0.85 5.14 1.68
C ARG A 27 2.22 5.12 1.04
N GLY A 28 2.38 4.75 -0.22
CA GLY A 28 3.69 4.73 -0.87
C GLY A 28 4.69 3.74 -0.26
N ILE A 29 4.22 2.74 0.50
CA ILE A 29 5.06 1.71 1.11
C ILE A 29 4.93 0.41 0.33
N GLY A 30 6.02 -0.36 0.21
CA GLY A 30 6.03 -1.60 -0.57
C GLY A 30 5.95 -1.37 -2.09
N LEU A 31 6.38 -0.21 -2.59
CA LEU A 31 6.42 0.06 -4.03
C LEU A 31 7.43 -0.86 -4.72
N GLY A 32 7.13 -1.33 -5.93
CA GLY A 32 8.06 -2.17 -6.66
C GLY A 32 8.10 -3.63 -6.21
N GLN A 33 7.08 -4.16 -5.54
CA GLN A 33 6.96 -5.60 -5.32
C GLN A 33 6.98 -6.37 -6.66
N TYR A 34 7.45 -7.62 -6.64
CA TYR A 34 7.53 -8.48 -7.82
C TYR A 34 8.43 -7.90 -8.94
N PRO A 35 9.76 -7.81 -8.71
CA PRO A 35 10.68 -7.30 -9.71
C PRO A 35 10.71 -8.19 -10.95
N VAL A 36 10.93 -7.54 -12.09
CA VAL A 36 11.05 -8.14 -13.42
C VAL A 36 12.29 -7.59 -14.10
N GLU A 37 12.69 -8.23 -15.20
CA GLU A 37 13.78 -7.72 -16.04
C GLU A 37 13.48 -6.32 -16.57
N TYR A 38 14.53 -5.57 -16.84
CA TYR A 38 14.42 -4.25 -17.46
C TYR A 38 13.76 -4.37 -18.83
N ASP A 39 12.70 -3.58 -19.05
CA ASP A 39 12.02 -3.49 -20.33
C ASP A 39 12.10 -2.04 -20.87
N PRO A 40 12.83 -1.79 -21.98
CA PRO A 40 12.97 -0.45 -22.54
C PRO A 40 11.64 0.13 -23.04
N VAL A 41 10.68 -0.69 -23.44
CA VAL A 41 9.35 -0.23 -23.87
C VAL A 41 8.55 0.24 -22.66
N ALA A 42 8.55 -0.52 -21.57
CA ALA A 42 7.93 -0.10 -20.31
C ALA A 42 8.60 1.16 -19.76
N ALA A 43 9.94 1.24 -19.78
CA ALA A 43 10.69 2.43 -19.35
C ALA A 43 10.30 3.67 -20.16
N ALA A 44 10.22 3.56 -21.50
CA ALA A 44 9.80 4.66 -22.36
C ALA A 44 8.36 5.14 -22.06
N ARG A 45 7.43 4.20 -21.77
CA ARG A 45 6.05 4.52 -21.38
C ARG A 45 5.96 5.27 -20.05
N ILE A 46 6.76 4.87 -19.06
CA ILE A 46 6.84 5.55 -17.77
C ILE A 46 7.37 6.98 -17.97
N ARG A 47 8.43 7.14 -18.76
CA ARG A 47 9.00 8.46 -19.10
C ARG A 47 7.99 9.36 -19.83
N ASP A 48 7.26 8.82 -20.81
CA ASP A 48 6.20 9.56 -21.52
C ASP A 48 5.07 9.99 -20.58
N ALA A 49 4.58 9.07 -19.73
CA ALA A 49 3.52 9.37 -18.76
C ALA A 49 3.94 10.51 -17.80
N PHE A 50 5.14 10.45 -17.23
CA PHE A 50 5.66 11.54 -16.40
C PHE A 50 5.91 12.83 -17.19
N GLY A 51 6.35 12.75 -18.44
CA GLY A 51 6.51 13.90 -19.33
C GLY A 51 5.18 14.64 -19.52
N ARG A 52 4.10 13.91 -19.78
CA ARG A 52 2.74 14.47 -19.90
C ARG A 52 2.24 15.01 -18.57
N LEU A 53 2.48 14.29 -17.47
CA LEU A 53 2.02 14.70 -16.15
C LEU A 53 2.70 15.99 -15.68
N THR A 54 4.02 16.12 -15.89
CA THR A 54 4.75 17.35 -15.55
C THR A 54 4.48 18.52 -16.49
N ALA A 55 3.93 18.27 -17.69
CA ALA A 55 3.36 19.32 -18.53
C ALA A 55 1.99 19.81 -18.02
N LYS A 56 1.30 19.02 -17.18
CA LYS A 56 -0.01 19.34 -16.60
C LYS A 56 0.04 19.99 -15.23
N THR A 57 1.07 19.72 -14.44
CA THR A 57 1.23 20.28 -13.10
C THR A 57 2.68 20.64 -12.81
N SER A 58 2.87 21.72 -12.05
CA SER A 58 4.16 22.15 -11.51
C SER A 58 4.42 21.63 -10.08
N GLY A 59 3.62 20.66 -9.61
CA GLY A 59 3.69 20.09 -8.27
C GLY A 59 5.08 19.51 -7.91
N ALA A 60 5.59 19.89 -6.75
CA ALA A 60 6.91 19.45 -6.26
C ALA A 60 6.99 17.93 -6.12
N TYR A 61 5.96 17.28 -5.58
CA TYR A 61 5.92 15.83 -5.42
C TYR A 61 5.93 15.06 -6.75
N THR A 62 5.19 15.52 -7.76
CA THR A 62 5.20 14.92 -9.10
C THR A 62 6.57 15.10 -9.76
N ARG A 63 7.21 16.25 -9.57
CA ARG A 63 8.60 16.48 -10.01
C ARG A 63 9.57 15.53 -9.30
N PHE A 64 9.44 15.35 -8.00
CA PHE A 64 10.21 14.38 -7.22
C PHE A 64 10.03 12.97 -7.78
N SER A 65 8.78 12.54 -7.96
CA SER A 65 8.44 11.18 -8.41
C SER A 65 8.96 10.90 -9.81
N ARG A 66 8.88 11.86 -10.73
CA ARG A 66 9.50 11.76 -12.06
C ARG A 66 11.02 11.59 -11.96
N LEU A 67 11.69 12.44 -11.17
CA LEU A 67 13.15 12.41 -11.05
C LEU A 67 13.63 11.12 -10.38
N LEU A 68 12.90 10.62 -9.39
CA LEU A 68 13.16 9.33 -8.79
C LEU A 68 12.95 8.18 -9.79
N ALA A 69 11.85 8.18 -10.54
CA ALA A 69 11.60 7.16 -11.55
C ALA A 69 12.70 7.16 -12.63
N GLU A 70 13.17 8.34 -13.06
CA GLU A 70 14.29 8.43 -14.01
C GLU A 70 15.57 7.83 -13.42
N LEU A 71 15.93 8.20 -12.18
CA LEU A 71 17.07 7.60 -11.48
C LEU A 71 16.95 6.08 -11.40
N VAL A 72 15.78 5.56 -11.04
CA VAL A 72 15.52 4.11 -10.97
C VAL A 72 15.71 3.44 -12.32
N LEU A 73 15.14 4.00 -13.38
CA LEU A 73 15.23 3.45 -14.74
C LEU A 73 16.66 3.50 -15.28
N ASP A 74 17.40 4.57 -14.99
CA ASP A 74 18.79 4.73 -15.41
C ASP A 74 19.73 3.78 -14.66
N VAL A 75 19.46 3.48 -13.39
CA VAL A 75 20.22 2.46 -12.63
C VAL A 75 19.86 1.04 -13.07
N ALA A 76 18.61 0.81 -13.46
CA ALA A 76 18.12 -0.50 -13.87
C ALA A 76 18.51 -0.89 -15.30
N ASP A 77 18.72 0.09 -16.18
CA ASP A 77 19.11 -0.14 -17.58
C ASP A 77 20.52 -0.75 -17.69
N PRO A 78 20.68 -1.99 -18.20
CA PRO A 78 21.99 -2.63 -18.34
C PRO A 78 22.96 -1.91 -19.27
N SER A 79 22.46 -1.03 -20.15
CA SER A 79 23.27 -0.22 -21.08
C SER A 79 23.67 1.13 -20.52
N SER A 80 23.11 1.52 -19.38
CA SER A 80 23.36 2.81 -18.75
C SER A 80 24.65 2.81 -17.91
N GLY A 81 25.35 3.93 -17.94
CA GLY A 81 26.47 4.24 -17.06
C GLY A 81 26.08 5.27 -15.99
N ALA A 82 24.89 5.13 -15.41
CA ALA A 82 24.28 6.13 -14.54
C ALA A 82 25.22 6.62 -13.42
N ASP A 83 25.45 7.93 -13.40
CA ASP A 83 26.12 8.62 -12.29
C ASP A 83 25.09 8.95 -11.22
N VAL A 84 24.92 8.02 -10.27
CA VAL A 84 23.93 8.11 -9.19
C VAL A 84 24.15 9.35 -8.33
N GLU A 85 25.40 9.69 -8.01
CA GLU A 85 25.74 10.83 -7.16
C GLU A 85 25.29 12.14 -7.81
N LYS A 86 25.57 12.30 -9.11
CA LYS A 86 25.12 13.47 -9.87
C LYS A 86 23.60 13.54 -10.02
N ALA A 87 22.94 12.40 -10.23
CA ALA A 87 21.49 12.33 -10.43
C ALA A 87 20.69 12.54 -9.13
N LEU A 88 21.26 12.22 -7.97
CA LEU A 88 20.58 12.28 -6.67
C LEU A 88 20.25 13.71 -6.21
N GLY A 89 21.14 14.68 -6.45
CA GLY A 89 20.96 16.07 -6.01
C GLY A 89 19.59 16.66 -6.40
N PRO A 90 19.22 16.65 -7.70
CA PRO A 90 17.90 17.09 -8.14
C PRO A 90 16.71 16.37 -7.50
N VAL A 91 16.84 15.07 -7.18
CA VAL A 91 15.78 14.29 -6.52
C VAL A 91 15.57 14.78 -5.09
N LEU A 92 16.66 14.97 -4.33
CA LEU A 92 16.62 15.50 -2.96
C LEU A 92 16.01 16.91 -2.92
N GLU A 93 16.43 17.79 -3.83
CA GLU A 93 15.88 19.15 -3.91
C GLU A 93 14.39 19.16 -4.24
N ALA A 94 13.94 18.26 -5.13
CA ALA A 94 12.51 18.12 -5.42
C ALA A 94 11.71 17.59 -4.22
N ALA A 95 12.25 16.62 -3.47
CA ALA A 95 11.61 16.11 -2.26
C ALA A 95 11.47 17.21 -1.20
N ARG A 96 12.54 17.96 -0.95
CA ARG A 96 12.57 19.06 0.04
C ARG A 96 11.65 20.24 -0.31
N ALA A 97 11.37 20.43 -1.60
CA ALA A 97 10.48 21.49 -2.08
C ALA A 97 8.98 21.23 -1.82
N GLU A 98 8.59 20.00 -1.45
CA GLU A 98 7.22 19.71 -1.03
C GLU A 98 6.90 20.44 0.28
N ARG A 99 5.80 21.20 0.26
CA ARG A 99 5.41 22.09 1.36
C ARG A 99 4.63 21.36 2.44
N ASN A 100 3.87 20.34 2.06
CA ASN A 100 3.15 19.54 3.02
C ASN A 100 4.15 18.61 3.76
N PRO A 101 4.28 18.69 5.10
CA PRO A 101 5.27 17.92 5.83
C PRO A 101 5.05 16.41 5.71
N TYR A 102 3.80 15.93 5.63
CA TYR A 102 3.52 14.52 5.41
C TYR A 102 4.05 14.05 4.06
N TRP A 103 3.73 14.76 2.97
CA TRP A 103 4.19 14.36 1.63
C TRP A 103 5.69 14.53 1.44
N ARG A 104 6.32 15.55 2.05
CA ARG A 104 7.78 15.69 2.09
C ARG A 104 8.45 14.51 2.77
N LEU A 105 7.92 14.09 3.92
CA LEU A 105 8.39 12.91 4.65
C LEU A 105 8.22 11.64 3.81
N MET A 106 7.06 11.46 3.18
CA MET A 106 6.79 10.30 2.33
C MET A 106 7.74 10.23 1.13
N ALA A 107 8.05 11.36 0.49
CA ALA A 107 9.04 11.42 -0.59
C ALA A 107 10.42 10.94 -0.10
N GLY A 108 10.87 11.39 1.08
CA GLY A 108 12.10 10.92 1.70
C GLY A 108 12.08 9.41 1.99
N CYS A 109 10.97 8.88 2.53
CA CYS A 109 10.81 7.44 2.79
C CYS A 109 10.86 6.60 1.51
N ILE A 110 10.17 7.04 0.45
CA ILE A 110 10.16 6.35 -0.85
C ILE A 110 11.55 6.36 -1.49
N LEU A 111 12.28 7.48 -1.38
CA LEU A 111 13.66 7.57 -1.87
C LEU A 111 14.58 6.59 -1.12
N MET A 112 14.48 6.51 0.21
CA MET A 112 15.25 5.56 1.02
C MET A 112 14.91 4.10 0.69
N ASP A 113 13.63 3.76 0.53
CA ASP A 113 13.18 2.41 0.13
C ASP A 113 13.68 2.04 -1.28
N ALA A 114 13.62 2.98 -2.23
CA ALA A 114 14.16 2.80 -3.57
C ALA A 114 15.67 2.54 -3.56
N PHE A 115 16.43 3.28 -2.75
CA PHE A 115 17.88 3.07 -2.58
C PHE A 115 18.19 1.66 -2.07
N ALA A 116 17.45 1.21 -1.05
CA ALA A 116 17.60 -0.13 -0.51
C ALA A 116 17.30 -1.22 -1.55
N LYS A 117 16.20 -1.08 -2.30
CA LYS A 117 15.78 -2.03 -3.36
C LYS A 117 16.73 -2.07 -4.55
N LEU A 118 17.35 -0.93 -4.87
CA LEU A 118 18.37 -0.83 -5.90
C LEU A 118 19.77 -1.25 -5.41
N GLY A 119 19.93 -1.59 -4.13
CA GLY A 119 21.24 -1.95 -3.56
C GLY A 119 22.28 -0.82 -3.70
N LEU A 120 21.84 0.43 -3.66
CA LEU A 120 22.72 1.60 -3.77
C LEU A 120 23.37 1.90 -2.41
N ASP A 121 24.52 2.58 -2.44
CA ASP A 121 25.18 3.00 -1.21
C ASP A 121 24.34 4.05 -0.47
N SER A 122 23.83 3.68 0.70
CA SER A 122 23.05 4.55 1.58
C SER A 122 23.81 5.80 2.05
N SER A 123 25.15 5.80 2.00
CA SER A 123 25.96 6.96 2.39
C SER A 123 25.69 8.19 1.49
N LEU A 124 25.30 7.97 0.24
CA LEU A 124 24.97 9.02 -0.73
C LEU A 124 23.74 9.85 -0.31
N LEU A 125 22.86 9.29 0.52
CA LEU A 125 21.68 9.99 1.03
C LEU A 125 22.03 11.05 2.08
N GLY A 126 23.28 11.05 2.59
CA GLY A 126 23.77 12.06 3.53
C GLY A 126 22.89 12.22 4.77
N GLY A 127 22.39 13.44 4.99
CA GLY A 127 21.56 13.81 6.13
C GLY A 127 20.09 13.38 6.05
N LEU A 128 19.63 12.87 4.90
CA LEU A 128 18.21 12.58 4.65
C LEU A 128 17.54 11.71 5.74
N PRO A 129 18.16 10.63 6.27
CA PRO A 129 17.55 9.84 7.34
C PRO A 129 17.21 10.66 8.60
N ALA A 130 18.07 11.61 8.97
CA ALA A 130 17.85 12.47 10.13
C ALA A 130 16.85 13.59 9.81
N GLU A 131 16.89 14.14 8.61
CA GLU A 131 15.90 15.12 8.12
C GLU A 131 14.49 14.54 8.18
N VAL A 132 14.29 13.32 7.68
CA VAL A 132 13.00 12.62 7.66
C VAL A 132 12.45 12.39 9.07
N LEU A 133 13.31 12.01 10.03
CA LEU A 133 12.91 11.89 11.44
C LEU A 133 12.48 13.23 12.04
N ALA A 134 13.17 14.33 11.72
CA ALA A 134 12.82 15.66 12.21
C ALA A 134 11.46 16.15 11.66
N VAL A 135 11.15 15.84 10.40
CA VAL A 135 9.87 16.23 9.78
C VAL A 135 8.66 15.58 10.46
N LEU A 136 8.81 14.46 11.18
CA LEU A 136 7.71 13.85 11.94
C LEU A 136 7.09 14.83 12.95
N ASP A 137 7.86 15.76 13.51
CA ASP A 137 7.38 16.72 14.49
C ASP A 137 6.55 17.86 13.85
N GLU A 138 6.63 18.04 12.53
CA GLU A 138 5.85 19.04 11.79
C GLU A 138 4.46 18.53 11.37
N ILE A 139 4.19 17.24 11.55
CA ILE A 139 2.89 16.63 11.20
C ILE A 139 1.92 16.84 12.35
N GLU A 140 1.02 17.80 12.17
CA GLU A 140 -0.06 18.12 13.10
C GLU A 140 -1.22 17.10 13.02
N PRO A 141 -2.01 16.91 14.09
CA PRO A 141 -3.18 16.05 14.07
C PRO A 141 -4.29 16.60 13.15
N ASN A 142 -5.12 15.70 12.62
CA ASN A 142 -6.32 16.01 11.81
C ASN A 142 -6.07 16.91 10.57
N GLN A 143 -4.91 16.82 9.92
CA GLN A 143 -4.62 17.60 8.70
C GLN A 143 -5.11 16.95 7.39
N ILE A 144 -5.49 15.66 7.43
CA ILE A 144 -6.11 14.97 6.29
C ILE A 144 -7.43 15.69 5.93
N LYS A 145 -7.50 16.22 4.71
CA LYS A 145 -8.68 16.88 4.16
C LYS A 145 -9.64 15.85 3.57
N ASP A 146 -10.50 15.28 4.41
CA ASP A 146 -11.57 14.36 4.00
C ASP A 146 -12.78 14.42 4.95
N GLU A 147 -13.75 13.54 4.74
CA GLU A 147 -15.00 13.46 5.50
C GLU A 147 -14.80 12.94 6.95
N ASN A 148 -13.57 12.59 7.34
CA ASN A 148 -13.20 12.04 8.63
C ASN A 148 -12.48 13.03 9.55
N GLN A 149 -12.55 14.34 9.25
CA GLN A 149 -12.03 15.37 10.13
C GLN A 149 -12.53 15.20 11.58
N GLY A 150 -11.61 15.18 12.54
CA GLY A 150 -11.89 14.95 13.96
C GLY A 150 -11.96 13.47 14.39
N ARG A 151 -11.98 12.52 13.45
CA ARG A 151 -11.96 11.07 13.73
C ARG A 151 -10.55 10.47 13.67
N HIS A 152 -9.63 11.14 12.99
CA HIS A 152 -8.25 10.68 12.77
C HIS A 152 -7.31 10.95 13.95
N GLY A 153 -7.40 12.12 14.59
CA GLY A 153 -6.41 12.55 15.58
C GLY A 153 -4.99 12.49 15.02
N ASP A 154 -4.10 11.78 15.71
CA ASP A 154 -2.70 11.57 15.33
C ASP A 154 -2.46 10.44 14.30
N TYR A 155 -3.51 9.90 13.67
CA TYR A 155 -3.40 8.77 12.73
C TYR A 155 -2.44 9.02 11.56
N GLU A 156 -2.39 10.26 11.05
CA GLU A 156 -1.48 10.64 9.96
C GLU A 156 -0.02 10.57 10.40
N ARG A 157 0.29 11.13 11.57
CA ARG A 157 1.63 11.09 12.18
C ARG A 157 2.03 9.66 12.53
N LEU A 158 1.13 8.86 13.10
CA LEU A 158 1.35 7.44 13.35
C LEU A 158 1.70 6.69 12.05
N SER A 159 0.93 6.93 10.98
CA SER A 159 1.20 6.32 9.68
C SER A 159 2.56 6.75 9.11
N ALA A 160 2.90 8.04 9.23
CA ALA A 160 4.21 8.56 8.84
C ALA A 160 5.34 7.89 9.63
N SER A 161 5.22 7.74 10.96
CA SER A 161 6.19 7.03 11.78
C SER A 161 6.43 5.61 11.27
N THR A 162 5.38 4.86 10.93
CA THR A 162 5.55 3.49 10.38
C THR A 162 6.34 3.48 9.07
N ALA A 163 6.12 4.45 8.18
CA ALA A 163 6.85 4.56 6.93
C ALA A 163 8.33 4.91 7.15
N VAL A 164 8.63 5.84 8.07
CA VAL A 164 10.00 6.20 8.45
C VAL A 164 10.73 4.99 9.03
N PHE A 165 10.08 4.25 9.94
CA PHE A 165 10.70 3.12 10.61
C PHE A 165 11.04 2.02 9.62
N LEU A 166 10.11 1.72 8.71
CA LEU A 166 10.34 0.78 7.64
C LEU A 166 11.49 1.24 6.74
N ALA A 167 11.51 2.49 6.28
CA ALA A 167 12.55 3.01 5.40
C ALA A 167 13.94 3.04 6.06
N LEU A 168 14.03 3.36 7.36
CA LEU A 168 15.29 3.25 8.11
C LEU A 168 15.74 1.80 8.28
N GLY A 169 14.79 0.89 8.56
CA GLY A 169 15.07 -0.54 8.60
C GLY A 169 15.63 -1.08 7.31
N GLN A 170 15.04 -0.68 6.17
CA GLN A 170 15.48 -1.07 4.82
C GLN A 170 16.94 -0.68 4.55
N LEU A 171 17.40 0.42 5.16
CA LEU A 171 18.79 0.89 5.07
C LEU A 171 19.71 0.33 6.16
N GLY A 172 19.23 -0.55 7.04
CA GLY A 172 20.01 -1.06 8.18
C GLY A 172 20.26 -0.01 9.27
N LEU A 173 19.41 1.02 9.36
CA LEU A 173 19.52 2.13 10.31
C LEU A 173 18.51 2.06 11.45
N ALA A 174 17.91 0.90 11.70
CA ALA A 174 16.87 0.69 12.70
C ALA A 174 17.27 1.15 14.11
N ASP A 175 18.54 0.96 14.49
CA ASP A 175 19.06 1.38 15.80
C ASP A 175 18.86 2.88 16.07
N ARG A 176 18.83 3.73 15.04
CA ARG A 176 18.59 5.18 15.18
C ARG A 176 17.20 5.51 15.72
N LEU A 177 16.26 4.57 15.69
CA LEU A 177 14.91 4.74 16.23
C LEU A 177 14.88 4.74 17.76
N VAL A 178 15.89 4.13 18.39
CA VAL A 178 15.97 3.95 19.85
C VAL A 178 17.27 4.48 20.44
N SER A 179 18.30 4.70 19.62
CA SER A 179 19.58 5.28 20.03
C SER A 179 19.55 6.80 19.91
N GLY A 180 19.94 7.48 21.00
CA GLY A 180 19.97 8.93 21.07
C GLY A 180 19.08 9.49 22.19
N PRO A 181 18.81 10.81 22.18
CA PRO A 181 18.04 11.47 23.24
C PRO A 181 16.54 11.15 23.20
N ARG A 182 16.04 10.63 22.07
CA ARG A 182 14.64 10.31 21.83
C ARG A 182 14.48 8.84 21.51
N ASN A 183 13.37 8.27 21.97
CA ASN A 183 12.95 6.93 21.61
C ASN A 183 11.72 7.05 20.71
N HIS A 184 11.96 7.07 19.39
CA HIS A 184 10.92 7.27 18.40
C HIS A 184 9.89 6.14 18.41
N VAL A 185 10.31 4.91 18.74
CA VAL A 185 9.39 3.77 18.90
C VAL A 185 8.37 4.04 20.01
N ARG A 186 8.81 4.46 21.20
CA ARG A 186 7.93 4.80 22.32
C ARG A 186 7.04 5.99 22.01
N GLU A 187 7.56 7.00 21.33
CA GLU A 187 6.78 8.14 20.88
C GLU A 187 5.65 7.73 19.93
N ALA A 188 5.93 6.86 18.95
CA ALA A 188 4.94 6.35 18.02
C ALA A 188 3.88 5.47 18.71
N LEU A 189 4.28 4.62 19.66
CA LEU A 189 3.33 3.83 20.47
C LEU A 189 2.38 4.73 21.26
N ALA A 190 2.88 5.84 21.82
CA ALA A 190 2.06 6.81 22.54
C ALA A 190 1.05 7.56 21.64
N LEU A 191 1.27 7.63 20.31
CA LEU A 191 0.31 8.21 19.38
C LEU A 191 -0.98 7.38 19.27
N LEU A 192 -0.94 6.07 19.53
CA LEU A 192 -2.12 5.19 19.46
C LEU A 192 -3.26 5.69 20.35
N ASP A 193 -2.92 6.15 21.55
CA ASP A 193 -3.88 6.67 22.52
C ASP A 193 -4.64 7.90 22.00
N ARG A 194 -4.06 8.62 21.04
CA ARG A 194 -4.56 9.87 20.46
C ARG A 194 -5.25 9.69 19.11
N VAL A 195 -5.45 8.45 18.67
CA VAL A 195 -6.27 8.13 17.49
C VAL A 195 -7.71 7.79 17.94
N PRO A 196 -8.72 8.66 17.73
CA PRO A 196 -10.03 8.51 18.35
C PRO A 196 -10.88 7.37 17.81
N ALA A 197 -10.98 7.20 16.48
CA ALA A 197 -11.85 6.16 15.95
C ALA A 197 -11.16 4.78 16.00
N PRO A 198 -11.85 3.73 16.49
CA PRO A 198 -11.34 2.35 16.46
C PRO A 198 -10.86 1.91 15.08
N PHE A 199 -11.57 2.33 14.03
CA PHE A 199 -11.21 2.04 12.63
C PHE A 199 -9.78 2.50 12.29
N PHE A 200 -9.40 3.73 12.65
CA PHE A 200 -8.07 4.27 12.37
C PHE A 200 -7.03 3.74 13.36
N ARG A 201 -7.40 3.56 14.62
CA ARG A 201 -6.49 3.05 15.67
C ARG A 201 -6.05 1.63 15.37
N GLY A 202 -6.97 0.73 15.03
CA GLY A 202 -6.65 -0.65 14.67
C GLY A 202 -5.77 -0.74 13.42
N ARG A 203 -6.12 0.02 12.37
CA ARG A 203 -5.33 0.03 11.13
C ARG A 203 -3.94 0.62 11.31
N GLY A 204 -3.82 1.76 12.00
CA GLY A 204 -2.52 2.38 12.30
C GLY A 204 -1.67 1.51 13.24
N GLY A 205 -2.28 0.96 14.29
CA GLY A 205 -1.64 0.06 15.23
C GLY A 205 -1.14 -1.21 14.57
N SER A 206 -1.95 -1.86 13.73
CA SER A 206 -1.54 -3.08 13.03
C SER A 206 -0.26 -2.90 12.21
N MET A 207 -0.15 -1.79 11.47
CA MET A 207 1.04 -1.49 10.67
C MET A 207 2.23 -1.18 11.58
N LEU A 208 2.03 -0.42 12.66
CA LEU A 208 3.08 -0.13 13.63
C LEU A 208 3.63 -1.41 14.26
N PHE A 209 2.76 -2.28 14.79
CA PHE A 209 3.19 -3.55 15.39
C PHE A 209 3.89 -4.46 14.39
N SER A 210 3.41 -4.51 13.14
CA SER A 210 4.06 -5.28 12.08
C SER A 210 5.48 -4.78 11.80
N VAL A 211 5.67 -3.46 11.69
CA VAL A 211 7.01 -2.86 11.48
C VAL A 211 7.90 -3.05 12.70
N LEU A 212 7.39 -2.86 13.91
CA LEU A 212 8.19 -3.06 15.12
C LEU A 212 8.65 -4.50 15.27
N SER A 213 7.80 -5.48 14.95
CA SER A 213 8.19 -6.89 14.94
C SER A 213 9.22 -7.20 13.86
N LEU A 214 9.04 -6.65 12.66
CA LEU A 214 10.01 -6.76 11.57
C LEU A 214 11.40 -6.23 11.98
N LEU A 215 11.45 -5.16 12.77
CA LEU A 215 12.67 -4.53 13.26
C LEU A 215 13.22 -5.14 14.58
N GLY A 216 12.55 -6.15 15.14
CA GLY A 216 12.96 -6.78 16.41
C GLY A 216 12.69 -5.93 17.66
N PHE A 217 11.72 -5.01 17.61
CA PHE A 217 11.33 -4.14 18.72
C PHE A 217 10.07 -4.61 19.46
N ASP A 218 9.71 -5.89 19.37
CA ASP A 218 8.53 -6.47 20.05
C ASP A 218 8.52 -6.17 21.56
N SER A 219 9.68 -6.23 22.22
CA SER A 219 9.80 -6.01 23.67
C SER A 219 9.40 -4.60 24.12
N LEU A 220 9.53 -3.61 23.23
CA LEU A 220 9.10 -2.24 23.51
C LEU A 220 7.58 -2.06 23.36
N ALA A 221 6.93 -2.88 22.53
CA ALA A 221 5.52 -2.77 22.22
C ALA A 221 4.64 -3.71 23.06
N LEU A 222 5.16 -4.88 23.45
CA LEU A 222 4.37 -6.00 23.96
C LEU A 222 4.81 -6.47 25.35
N ASP A 223 6.13 -6.47 25.62
CA ASP A 223 6.70 -7.01 26.87
C ASP A 223 7.12 -5.91 27.88
N GLY A 224 6.72 -4.67 27.61
CA GLY A 224 7.02 -3.52 28.46
C GLY A 224 6.02 -3.33 29.61
N GLU A 225 5.98 -2.10 30.15
CA GLU A 225 4.97 -1.71 31.16
C GLU A 225 3.53 -1.74 30.62
N ARG A 226 3.39 -1.59 29.29
CA ARG A 226 2.13 -1.62 28.57
C ARG A 226 2.22 -2.65 27.46
N ASP A 227 1.14 -3.40 27.32
CA ASP A 227 0.88 -4.28 26.20
C ASP A 227 0.02 -3.52 25.20
N HIS A 228 0.66 -2.86 24.24
CA HIS A 228 -0.04 -1.96 23.31
C HIS A 228 -0.93 -2.72 22.32
N LEU A 229 -0.57 -3.95 21.96
CA LEU A 229 -1.39 -4.77 21.06
C LEU A 229 -2.71 -5.12 21.74
N ARG A 230 -2.65 -5.59 22.99
CA ARG A 230 -3.83 -5.84 23.81
C ARG A 230 -4.70 -4.61 23.98
N GLU A 231 -4.11 -3.46 24.31
CA GLU A 231 -4.84 -2.21 24.46
C GLU A 231 -5.59 -1.79 23.18
N VAL A 232 -4.98 -2.00 22.00
CA VAL A 232 -5.65 -1.75 20.73
C VAL A 232 -6.81 -2.72 20.51
N LEU A 233 -6.65 -4.01 20.83
CA LEU A 233 -7.75 -4.99 20.73
C LEU A 233 -8.90 -4.65 21.69
N ASP A 234 -8.61 -4.30 22.94
CA ASP A 234 -9.59 -3.84 23.92
C ASP A 234 -10.34 -2.59 23.39
N TYR A 235 -9.63 -1.70 22.67
CA TYR A 235 -10.24 -0.52 22.07
C TYR A 235 -11.17 -0.86 20.88
N LEU A 236 -10.81 -1.86 20.08
CA LEU A 236 -11.67 -2.36 19.00
C LEU A 236 -12.96 -2.99 19.56
N ASP A 237 -12.88 -3.72 20.67
CA ASP A 237 -14.03 -4.35 21.32
C ASP A 237 -15.07 -3.34 21.81
N ARG A 238 -14.64 -2.11 22.07
CA ARG A 238 -15.47 -0.98 22.51
C ARG A 238 -16.01 -0.13 21.36
N ALA A 239 -15.86 -0.56 20.10
CA ALA A 239 -16.22 0.29 18.96
C ALA A 239 -17.69 0.75 18.96
N ASP A 240 -18.62 -0.13 19.38
CA ASP A 240 -20.04 0.21 19.49
C ASP A 240 -20.33 1.15 20.67
N GLU A 241 -19.60 1.01 21.78
CA GLU A 241 -19.69 1.90 22.94
C GLU A 241 -19.19 3.32 22.59
N LEU A 242 -18.07 3.40 21.88
CA LEU A 242 -17.43 4.66 21.50
C LEU A 242 -18.23 5.40 20.43
N ASN A 243 -18.96 4.68 19.57
CA ASN A 243 -19.83 5.23 18.52
C ASN A 243 -19.15 6.33 17.68
N LEU A 244 -17.91 6.07 17.24
CA LEU A 244 -17.12 6.93 16.36
C LEU A 244 -16.93 6.27 14.98
N PRO A 245 -17.99 6.06 14.19
CA PRO A 245 -17.87 5.41 12.89
C PRO A 245 -17.10 6.29 11.90
N PRO A 246 -16.27 5.70 11.02
CA PRO A 246 -15.68 6.42 9.90
C PRO A 246 -16.77 6.85 8.90
N ALA A 247 -16.50 7.91 8.15
CA ALA A 247 -17.25 8.34 6.99
C ALA A 247 -16.56 7.83 5.71
N PHE A 248 -17.37 7.48 4.71
CA PHE A 248 -16.91 7.02 3.41
C PHE A 248 -17.63 7.78 2.29
N PRO A 249 -16.99 7.93 1.12
CA PRO A 249 -17.61 8.56 -0.05
C PRO A 249 -18.86 7.84 -0.57
N GLN A 250 -19.00 6.53 -0.30
CA GLN A 250 -20.19 5.74 -0.59
C GLN A 250 -20.68 5.02 0.67
N PRO A 251 -21.99 4.69 0.76
CA PRO A 251 -22.52 3.87 1.85
C PRO A 251 -21.79 2.54 1.96
N MET A 252 -21.45 2.15 3.18
CA MET A 252 -20.80 0.88 3.50
C MET A 252 -21.65 0.11 4.51
N SER A 253 -21.54 -1.22 4.51
CA SER A 253 -22.18 -2.08 5.51
C SER A 253 -21.65 -1.77 6.91
N PRO A 254 -22.48 -1.87 7.97
CA PRO A 254 -22.04 -1.66 9.36
C PRO A 254 -20.89 -2.58 9.81
N ALA A 255 -20.72 -3.72 9.14
CA ALA A 255 -19.61 -4.64 9.39
C ALA A 255 -18.26 -4.12 8.87
N PHE A 256 -18.24 -3.29 7.82
CA PHE A 256 -17.00 -2.84 7.18
C PHE A 256 -16.05 -2.08 8.14
N PRO A 257 -16.53 -1.09 8.94
CA PRO A 257 -15.69 -0.42 9.93
C PRO A 257 -15.10 -1.34 11.01
N LYS A 258 -15.67 -2.53 11.22
CA LYS A 258 -15.22 -3.50 12.23
C LYS A 258 -14.26 -4.52 11.64
N VAL A 259 -14.60 -5.07 10.47
CA VAL A 259 -13.83 -6.14 9.85
C VAL A 259 -12.45 -5.66 9.40
N TYR A 260 -12.35 -4.46 8.82
CA TYR A 260 -11.10 -3.97 8.26
C TYR A 260 -9.99 -3.84 9.34
N PRO A 261 -10.18 -3.08 10.44
CA PRO A 261 -9.16 -3.03 11.49
C PRO A 261 -8.87 -4.41 12.09
N LEU A 262 -9.87 -5.28 12.25
CA LEU A 262 -9.68 -6.64 12.76
C LEU A 262 -8.77 -7.48 11.84
N LEU A 263 -9.04 -7.52 10.54
CA LEU A 263 -8.22 -8.29 9.59
C LEU A 263 -6.78 -7.78 9.54
N THR A 264 -6.57 -6.47 9.63
CA THR A 264 -5.21 -5.92 9.72
C THR A 264 -4.54 -6.28 11.05
N MET A 265 -5.27 -6.32 12.16
CA MET A 265 -4.75 -6.76 13.46
C MET A 265 -4.43 -8.27 13.50
N LEU A 266 -5.21 -9.11 12.81
CA LEU A 266 -4.88 -10.53 12.64
C LEU A 266 -3.52 -10.71 11.95
N ASN A 267 -3.23 -9.88 10.95
CA ASN A 267 -1.91 -9.87 10.33
C ASN A 267 -0.81 -9.41 11.31
N ALA A 268 -1.08 -8.40 12.13
CA ALA A 268 -0.13 -7.94 13.16
C ALA A 268 0.11 -9.02 14.25
N ILE A 269 -0.90 -9.81 14.60
CA ILE A 269 -0.76 -10.97 15.49
C ILE A 269 0.15 -12.03 14.85
N ALA A 270 -0.02 -12.28 13.55
CA ALA A 270 0.86 -13.18 12.80
C ALA A 270 2.31 -12.71 12.79
N MET A 271 2.53 -11.41 12.54
CA MET A 271 3.85 -10.79 12.53
C MET A 271 4.53 -10.90 13.90
N THR A 272 3.81 -10.54 14.98
CA THR A 272 4.37 -10.53 16.34
C THR A 272 4.55 -11.92 16.94
N GLY A 273 3.98 -12.96 16.32
CA GLY A 273 4.08 -14.34 16.80
C GLY A 273 3.26 -14.60 18.07
N ARG A 274 2.24 -13.79 18.35
CA ARG A 274 1.49 -13.80 19.62
C ARG A 274 0.13 -14.47 19.48
N GLU A 275 0.13 -15.79 19.31
CA GLU A 275 -1.08 -16.60 19.09
C GLU A 275 -2.14 -16.38 20.18
N GLU A 276 -1.74 -16.08 21.41
CA GLU A 276 -2.63 -15.85 22.55
C GLU A 276 -3.71 -14.79 22.29
N TYR A 277 -3.44 -13.80 21.42
CA TYR A 277 -4.41 -12.75 21.07
C TYR A 277 -5.50 -13.20 20.11
N LEU A 278 -5.38 -14.36 19.46
CA LEU A 278 -6.46 -14.93 18.65
C LEU A 278 -7.70 -15.27 19.49
N THR A 279 -7.52 -15.51 20.79
CA THR A 279 -8.58 -15.85 21.74
C THR A 279 -8.75 -14.83 22.87
N TYR A 280 -8.00 -13.73 22.83
CA TYR A 280 -8.06 -12.70 23.87
C TYR A 280 -9.37 -11.91 23.77
N GLY A 281 -10.20 -12.01 24.81
CA GLY A 281 -11.51 -11.37 24.92
C GLY A 281 -12.60 -12.03 24.07
N ARG A 282 -12.28 -12.41 22.83
CA ARG A 282 -13.16 -13.05 21.84
C ARG A 282 -12.36 -14.00 20.94
N ASP A 283 -13.07 -14.91 20.27
CA ASP A 283 -12.51 -15.67 19.14
C ASP A 283 -12.42 -14.77 17.90
N ARG A 284 -11.21 -14.33 17.59
CA ARG A 284 -10.97 -13.36 16.51
C ARG A 284 -11.12 -13.94 15.11
N LEU A 285 -10.92 -15.25 14.96
CA LEU A 285 -11.11 -15.92 13.67
C LEU A 285 -12.60 -16.11 13.37
N ALA A 286 -13.38 -16.51 14.38
CA ALA A 286 -14.83 -16.58 14.27
C ALA A 286 -15.45 -15.19 14.02
N GLU A 287 -15.02 -14.17 14.76
CA GLU A 287 -15.47 -12.79 14.59
C GLU A 287 -15.17 -12.27 13.17
N ALA A 288 -13.95 -12.49 12.66
CA ALA A 288 -13.58 -12.11 11.31
C ALA A 288 -14.45 -12.81 10.25
N LYS A 289 -14.73 -14.10 10.42
CA LYS A 289 -15.59 -14.87 9.50
C LYS A 289 -17.03 -14.36 9.49
N GLU A 290 -17.60 -14.08 10.66
CA GLU A 290 -18.95 -13.52 10.79
C GLU A 290 -19.04 -12.15 10.11
N LEU A 291 -18.11 -11.24 10.43
CA LEU A 291 -18.09 -9.90 9.87
C LEU A 291 -17.87 -9.91 8.35
N LEU A 292 -17.01 -10.78 7.83
CA LEU A 292 -16.79 -10.95 6.39
C LEU A 292 -18.06 -11.45 5.68
N GLY A 293 -18.83 -12.33 6.32
CA GLY A 293 -20.11 -12.82 5.81
C GLY A 293 -21.23 -11.76 5.81
N ALA A 294 -21.12 -10.74 6.66
CA ALA A 294 -22.07 -9.63 6.75
C ALA A 294 -21.79 -8.46 5.79
N LEU A 295 -20.71 -8.53 5.00
CA LEU A 295 -20.36 -7.51 4.03
C LEU A 295 -21.23 -7.59 2.77
N GLY A 296 -21.42 -6.43 2.14
CA GLY A 296 -21.93 -6.35 0.78
C GLY A 296 -20.95 -7.01 -0.21
N PRO A 297 -21.42 -7.46 -1.39
CA PRO A 297 -20.58 -8.19 -2.36
C PRO A 297 -19.29 -7.45 -2.70
N VAL A 298 -19.39 -6.19 -3.14
CA VAL A 298 -18.21 -5.38 -3.52
C VAL A 298 -17.24 -5.20 -2.36
N GLU A 299 -17.73 -4.97 -1.15
CA GLU A 299 -16.88 -4.82 0.04
C GLU A 299 -16.10 -6.10 0.35
N ARG A 300 -16.75 -7.26 0.15
CA ARG A 300 -16.14 -8.57 0.34
C ARG A 300 -14.97 -8.78 -0.61
N THR A 301 -14.98 -8.22 -1.83
CA THR A 301 -13.83 -8.31 -2.75
C THR A 301 -12.58 -7.65 -2.18
N HIS A 302 -12.73 -6.53 -1.45
CA HIS A 302 -11.62 -5.84 -0.79
C HIS A 302 -11.11 -6.61 0.42
N MET A 303 -12.04 -7.00 1.31
CA MET A 303 -11.70 -7.62 2.59
C MET A 303 -11.29 -9.08 2.47
N GLY A 304 -11.72 -9.77 1.40
CA GLY A 304 -11.33 -11.16 1.13
C GLY A 304 -9.82 -11.34 0.97
N LEU A 305 -9.13 -10.40 0.32
CA LEU A 305 -7.67 -10.41 0.21
C LEU A 305 -6.99 -10.31 1.58
N TYR A 306 -7.41 -9.34 2.40
CA TYR A 306 -6.88 -9.18 3.76
C TYR A 306 -7.12 -10.45 4.61
N TYR A 307 -8.30 -11.05 4.49
CA TYR A 307 -8.65 -12.27 5.22
C TYR A 307 -7.75 -13.45 4.82
N LEU A 308 -7.60 -13.71 3.52
CA LEU A 308 -6.78 -14.81 3.02
C LEU A 308 -5.30 -14.67 3.43
N VAL A 309 -4.74 -13.46 3.30
CA VAL A 309 -3.34 -13.21 3.67
C VAL A 309 -3.13 -13.30 5.18
N ALA A 310 -4.03 -12.72 5.99
CA ALA A 310 -3.92 -12.82 7.44
C ALA A 310 -3.98 -14.28 7.90
N LEU A 311 -4.91 -15.08 7.37
CA LEU A 311 -5.02 -16.50 7.69
C LEU A 311 -3.79 -17.31 7.23
N HIS A 312 -3.25 -17.00 6.06
CA HIS A 312 -2.00 -17.61 5.58
C HIS A 312 -0.84 -17.29 6.54
N ASN A 313 -0.72 -16.03 6.97
CA ASN A 313 0.33 -15.59 7.89
C ASN A 313 0.19 -16.18 9.30
N LEU A 314 -1.03 -16.47 9.73
CA LEU A 314 -1.32 -17.17 10.98
C LEU A 314 -1.11 -18.68 10.91
N GLY A 315 -0.93 -19.27 9.72
CA GLY A 315 -0.96 -20.73 9.55
C GLY A 315 -2.34 -21.32 9.86
N ARG A 316 -3.42 -20.61 9.52
CA ARG A 316 -4.83 -21.02 9.75
C ARG A 316 -5.66 -21.10 8.46
N LEU A 317 -5.03 -20.93 7.29
CA LEU A 317 -5.75 -20.87 6.02
C LEU A 317 -6.58 -22.13 5.74
N ASP A 318 -5.96 -23.31 5.82
CA ASP A 318 -6.64 -24.58 5.50
C ASP A 318 -7.76 -24.93 6.50
N GLU A 319 -7.59 -24.52 7.76
CA GLU A 319 -8.59 -24.70 8.81
C GLU A 319 -9.82 -23.80 8.57
N GLN A 320 -9.58 -22.54 8.24
CA GLN A 320 -10.62 -21.50 8.17
C GLN A 320 -11.29 -21.42 6.79
N VAL A 321 -10.56 -21.80 5.73
CA VAL A 321 -11.01 -21.83 4.33
C VAL A 321 -10.60 -23.17 3.68
N PRO A 322 -11.23 -24.30 4.08
CA PRO A 322 -10.85 -25.63 3.62
C PRO A 322 -11.01 -25.85 2.11
N ASP A 323 -11.92 -25.10 1.47
CA ASP A 323 -12.04 -25.03 0.01
C ASP A 323 -11.64 -23.64 -0.49
N LEU A 324 -10.33 -23.36 -0.44
CA LEU A 324 -9.74 -22.14 -0.98
C LEU A 324 -10.11 -21.93 -2.47
N GLY A 325 -10.18 -23.03 -3.22
CA GLY A 325 -10.48 -23.00 -4.65
C GLY A 325 -11.84 -22.40 -4.95
N THR A 326 -12.88 -22.90 -4.27
CA THR A 326 -14.25 -22.38 -4.39
C THR A 326 -14.34 -20.96 -3.85
N PHE A 327 -13.77 -20.68 -2.67
CA PHE A 327 -13.80 -19.34 -2.07
C PHE A 327 -13.24 -18.27 -3.03
N VAL A 328 -12.06 -18.51 -3.62
CA VAL A 328 -11.43 -17.58 -4.56
C VAL A 328 -12.25 -17.47 -5.86
N THR A 329 -12.78 -18.58 -6.37
CA THR A 329 -13.60 -18.57 -7.60
C THR A 329 -14.87 -17.74 -7.41
N GLU A 330 -15.54 -17.87 -6.27
CA GLU A 330 -16.72 -17.07 -5.93
C GLU A 330 -16.36 -15.59 -5.76
N LEU A 331 -15.27 -15.30 -5.03
CA LEU A 331 -14.84 -13.93 -4.75
C LEU A 331 -14.44 -13.19 -6.03
N VAL A 332 -13.56 -13.79 -6.84
CA VAL A 332 -13.15 -13.23 -8.14
C VAL A 332 -14.33 -13.17 -9.08
N GLY A 333 -15.20 -14.19 -9.10
CA GLY A 333 -16.37 -14.28 -9.96
C GLY A 333 -17.36 -13.11 -9.87
N GLN A 334 -17.33 -12.35 -8.77
CA GLN A 334 -18.14 -11.14 -8.57
C GLN A 334 -17.83 -10.02 -9.56
N TRP A 335 -16.69 -10.05 -10.27
CA TRP A 335 -16.35 -9.04 -11.28
C TRP A 335 -17.49 -8.82 -12.29
N ARG A 336 -18.27 -9.86 -12.59
CA ARG A 336 -19.40 -9.80 -13.54
C ARG A 336 -20.46 -8.77 -13.13
N ASP A 337 -20.70 -8.65 -11.83
CA ASP A 337 -21.75 -7.82 -11.25
C ASP A 337 -21.26 -6.44 -10.81
N ILE A 338 -19.97 -6.15 -10.95
CA ILE A 338 -19.33 -4.90 -10.52
C ILE A 338 -19.02 -4.03 -11.75
N ASP A 339 -19.54 -2.79 -11.78
CA ASP A 339 -19.09 -1.75 -12.72
C ASP A 339 -17.90 -0.97 -12.12
N PRO A 340 -16.65 -1.18 -12.58
CA PRO A 340 -15.50 -0.42 -12.09
C PRO A 340 -15.58 1.08 -12.41
N GLY A 341 -16.50 1.50 -13.30
CA GLY A 341 -16.78 2.90 -13.61
C GLY A 341 -17.90 3.52 -12.78
N GLU A 342 -18.49 2.81 -11.81
CA GLU A 342 -19.66 3.29 -11.06
C GLU A 342 -19.32 4.45 -10.12
N ASN A 343 -18.24 4.33 -9.36
CA ASN A 343 -17.71 5.35 -8.46
C ASN A 343 -16.21 5.14 -8.23
N PHE A 344 -15.50 6.20 -7.87
CA PHE A 344 -14.04 6.18 -7.76
C PHE A 344 -13.50 5.30 -6.62
N PHE A 345 -14.25 5.15 -5.52
CA PHE A 345 -13.77 4.52 -4.29
C PHE A 345 -14.21 3.06 -4.20
N LEU A 346 -15.45 2.72 -3.80
CA LEU A 346 -15.79 1.32 -3.54
C LEU A 346 -15.66 0.42 -4.79
N HIS A 347 -16.18 0.86 -5.93
CA HIS A 347 -16.24 0.05 -7.15
C HIS A 347 -14.99 0.20 -8.01
N GLY A 348 -14.47 1.43 -8.12
CA GLY A 348 -13.31 1.74 -8.96
C GLY A 348 -12.04 1.01 -8.58
N ILE A 349 -11.87 0.64 -7.30
CA ILE A 349 -10.73 -0.17 -6.85
C ILE A 349 -11.05 -1.65 -6.64
N ALA A 350 -12.29 -2.12 -6.87
CA ALA A 350 -12.65 -3.52 -6.62
C ALA A 350 -11.88 -4.51 -7.52
N TYR A 351 -11.79 -4.23 -8.83
CA TYR A 351 -11.08 -5.10 -9.77
C TYR A 351 -9.59 -5.26 -9.43
N PRO A 352 -8.86 -4.19 -9.06
CA PRO A 352 -7.51 -4.32 -8.53
C PRO A 352 -7.36 -5.36 -7.40
N TYR A 353 -8.28 -5.39 -6.43
CA TYR A 353 -8.27 -6.42 -5.36
C TYR A 353 -8.58 -7.82 -5.88
N LEU A 354 -9.46 -7.94 -6.87
CA LEU A 354 -9.75 -9.24 -7.51
C LEU A 354 -8.53 -9.77 -8.27
N ILE A 355 -7.81 -8.88 -8.98
CA ILE A 355 -6.57 -9.19 -9.68
C ILE A 355 -5.51 -9.68 -8.70
N GLU A 356 -5.25 -8.92 -7.63
CA GLU A 356 -4.27 -9.32 -6.62
C GLU A 356 -4.66 -10.63 -5.94
N THR A 357 -5.94 -10.79 -5.57
CA THR A 357 -6.42 -12.04 -4.96
C THR A 357 -6.19 -13.24 -5.86
N ALA A 358 -6.56 -13.16 -7.15
CA ALA A 358 -6.32 -14.23 -8.10
C ALA A 358 -4.82 -14.50 -8.28
N MET A 359 -4.00 -13.45 -8.34
CA MET A 359 -2.55 -13.57 -8.47
C MET A 359 -1.92 -14.28 -7.27
N VAL A 360 -2.14 -13.76 -6.06
CA VAL A 360 -1.48 -14.28 -4.84
C VAL A 360 -1.98 -15.65 -4.43
N THR A 361 -3.16 -16.08 -4.90
CA THR A 361 -3.69 -17.44 -4.65
C THR A 361 -3.34 -18.43 -5.76
N GLY A 362 -2.59 -18.01 -6.78
CA GLY A 362 -2.23 -18.87 -7.92
C GLY A 362 -3.37 -19.13 -8.90
N ARG A 363 -4.50 -18.45 -8.75
CA ARG A 363 -5.73 -18.62 -9.54
C ARG A 363 -5.82 -17.65 -10.72
N THR A 364 -4.69 -17.41 -11.38
CA THR A 364 -4.56 -16.41 -12.46
C THR A 364 -5.37 -16.77 -13.70
N GLU A 365 -5.81 -18.03 -13.85
CA GLU A 365 -6.74 -18.45 -14.88
C GLU A 365 -8.14 -17.81 -14.76
N LEU A 366 -8.48 -17.27 -13.57
CA LEU A 366 -9.71 -16.49 -13.37
C LEU A 366 -9.62 -15.08 -13.98
N LEU A 367 -8.42 -14.60 -14.33
CA LEU A 367 -8.19 -13.28 -14.93
C LEU A 367 -8.41 -13.31 -16.44
N THR A 368 -9.68 -13.33 -16.83
CA THR A 368 -10.09 -13.34 -18.24
C THR A 368 -9.75 -12.03 -18.96
N GLY A 369 -9.58 -12.10 -20.29
CA GLY A 369 -9.41 -10.90 -21.11
C GLY A 369 -10.55 -9.90 -20.95
N GLU A 370 -11.79 -10.38 -20.84
CA GLU A 370 -13.00 -9.57 -20.62
C GLU A 370 -12.93 -8.78 -19.31
N LEU A 371 -12.55 -9.42 -18.20
CA LEU A 371 -12.35 -8.75 -16.91
C LEU A 371 -11.33 -7.61 -17.03
N LEU A 372 -10.17 -7.92 -17.64
CA LEU A 372 -9.07 -6.96 -17.77
C LEU A 372 -9.45 -5.80 -18.72
N ASP A 373 -10.15 -6.08 -19.82
CA ASP A 373 -10.59 -5.05 -20.75
C ASP A 373 -11.70 -4.17 -20.15
N ARG A 374 -12.62 -4.73 -19.37
CA ARG A 374 -13.65 -3.97 -18.65
C ARG A 374 -13.04 -2.97 -17.66
N LEU A 375 -12.00 -3.36 -16.92
CA LEU A 375 -11.26 -2.42 -16.07
C LEU A 375 -10.54 -1.35 -16.91
N ALA A 376 -9.84 -1.77 -17.97
CA ALA A 376 -9.07 -0.85 -18.81
C ALA A 376 -9.94 0.18 -19.56
N ASP A 377 -11.24 -0.08 -19.75
CA ASP A 377 -12.22 0.79 -20.41
C ASP A 377 -13.13 1.58 -19.44
N ALA A 378 -12.91 1.46 -18.13
CA ALA A 378 -13.82 1.98 -17.11
C ALA A 378 -13.73 3.51 -16.93
N PHE A 379 -12.54 4.09 -17.08
CA PHE A 379 -12.23 5.45 -16.58
C PHE A 379 -13.07 6.60 -17.18
N PRO A 380 -13.54 6.55 -18.45
CA PRO A 380 -14.45 7.57 -18.98
C PRO A 380 -15.79 7.64 -18.26
N SER A 381 -16.21 6.55 -17.61
CA SER A 381 -17.43 6.55 -16.79
C SER A 381 -17.28 7.38 -15.51
N LEU A 382 -16.06 7.67 -15.05
CA LEU A 382 -15.82 8.48 -13.86
C LEU A 382 -16.03 9.99 -14.10
N ASP A 383 -16.31 10.43 -15.33
CA ASP A 383 -16.65 11.83 -15.61
C ASP A 383 -18.12 12.18 -15.29
N ARG A 384 -18.93 11.18 -14.88
CA ARG A 384 -20.37 11.32 -14.57
C ARG A 384 -20.66 12.31 -13.44
N THR A 385 -19.81 12.38 -12.41
CA THR A 385 -19.99 13.29 -11.27
C THR A 385 -18.73 14.11 -11.03
N PRO A 386 -18.84 15.32 -10.43
CA PRO A 386 -17.66 16.11 -10.06
C PRO A 386 -16.73 15.38 -9.08
N LEU A 387 -17.32 14.63 -8.13
CA LEU A 387 -16.56 13.88 -7.14
C LEU A 387 -15.72 12.77 -7.79
N ASP A 388 -16.31 12.00 -8.70
CA ASP A 388 -15.60 10.94 -9.42
C ASP A 388 -14.53 11.51 -10.36
N ARG A 389 -14.82 12.61 -11.04
CA ARG A 389 -13.88 13.30 -11.94
C ARG A 389 -12.62 13.74 -11.20
N ALA A 390 -12.80 14.44 -10.08
CA ALA A 390 -11.68 14.91 -9.25
C ALA A 390 -10.90 13.77 -8.61
N ASN A 391 -11.50 12.59 -8.41
CA ASN A 391 -10.82 11.45 -7.78
C ASN A 391 -10.40 10.36 -8.77
N ARG A 392 -10.59 10.51 -10.08
CA ARG A 392 -10.23 9.52 -11.11
C ARG A 392 -8.79 8.99 -11.02
N PRO A 393 -7.76 9.79 -10.66
CA PRO A 393 -6.41 9.24 -10.47
C PRO A 393 -6.37 8.10 -9.45
N TYR A 394 -7.27 8.08 -8.47
CA TYR A 394 -7.32 7.04 -7.44
C TYR A 394 -7.52 5.64 -8.05
N PRO A 395 -8.67 5.27 -8.63
CA PRO A 395 -8.85 3.92 -9.19
C PRO A 395 -7.90 3.64 -10.35
N PHE A 396 -7.51 4.67 -11.11
CA PHE A 396 -6.55 4.51 -12.19
C PHE A 396 -5.18 4.03 -11.70
N SER A 397 -4.69 4.59 -10.58
CA SER A 397 -3.40 4.21 -10.00
C SER A 397 -3.37 2.76 -9.55
N TYR A 398 -4.47 2.29 -8.94
CA TYR A 398 -4.61 0.88 -8.55
C TYR A 398 -4.59 -0.04 -9.77
N ALA A 399 -5.33 0.32 -10.83
CA ALA A 399 -5.35 -0.44 -12.07
C ALA A 399 -3.96 -0.48 -12.72
N LEU A 400 -3.26 0.65 -12.78
CA LEU A 400 -1.90 0.73 -13.33
C LEU A 400 -0.93 -0.15 -12.55
N ASN A 401 -0.96 -0.09 -11.23
CA ASN A 401 -0.13 -0.93 -10.39
C ASN A 401 -0.41 -2.42 -10.64
N MET A 402 -1.69 -2.83 -10.62
CA MET A 402 -2.09 -4.23 -10.83
C MET A 402 -1.79 -4.75 -12.23
N PHE A 403 -2.10 -3.99 -13.29
CA PHE A 403 -1.74 -4.37 -14.65
C PHE A 403 -0.23 -4.44 -14.82
N GLY A 404 0.53 -3.58 -14.15
CA GLY A 404 1.97 -3.73 -14.02
C GLY A 404 2.32 -5.11 -13.48
N GLU A 405 1.85 -5.42 -12.26
CA GLU A 405 2.19 -6.64 -11.52
C GLU A 405 1.92 -7.94 -12.32
N ILE A 406 0.81 -8.01 -13.05
CA ILE A 406 0.45 -9.20 -13.86
C ILE A 406 1.01 -9.18 -15.30
N GLY A 407 1.82 -8.18 -15.67
CA GLY A 407 2.40 -8.06 -17.02
C GLY A 407 1.36 -7.75 -18.11
N ALA A 408 0.35 -6.95 -17.78
CA ALA A 408 -0.74 -6.52 -18.66
C ALA A 408 -0.81 -4.99 -18.82
N ALA A 409 0.23 -4.26 -18.41
CA ALA A 409 0.29 -2.80 -18.47
C ALA A 409 -0.01 -2.23 -19.86
N ASP A 410 0.34 -2.95 -20.94
CA ASP A 410 0.03 -2.59 -22.33
C ASP A 410 -1.42 -2.13 -22.54
N ARG A 411 -2.38 -2.70 -21.79
CA ARG A 411 -3.80 -2.36 -21.88
C ARG A 411 -4.09 -0.90 -21.54
N LEU A 412 -3.27 -0.26 -20.70
CA LEU A 412 -3.42 1.14 -20.33
C LEU A 412 -2.61 2.11 -21.21
N PHE A 413 -1.63 1.60 -21.96
CA PHE A 413 -0.77 2.41 -22.84
C PHE A 413 -1.11 2.26 -24.33
N THR A 414 -2.01 1.35 -24.70
CA THR A 414 -2.44 1.14 -26.09
C THR A 414 -3.69 1.97 -26.39
N PRO A 415 -3.78 2.63 -27.56
CA PRO A 415 -5.01 3.25 -28.06
C PRO A 415 -6.25 2.38 -27.97
N ARG A 416 -7.36 2.95 -27.49
CA ARG A 416 -8.65 2.23 -27.34
C ARG A 416 -9.82 3.07 -27.86
N ALA A 417 -10.80 2.41 -28.47
CA ALA A 417 -11.96 3.08 -29.05
C ALA A 417 -12.78 3.87 -28.00
N ARG A 418 -12.87 3.34 -26.77
CA ARG A 418 -13.57 3.98 -25.64
C ARG A 418 -13.01 5.35 -25.26
N TYR A 419 -11.75 5.61 -25.62
CA TYR A 419 -11.01 6.83 -25.33
C TYR A 419 -10.83 7.73 -26.57
N GLY A 420 -11.55 7.42 -27.66
CA GLY A 420 -11.44 8.15 -28.93
C GLY A 420 -10.12 7.93 -29.65
N GLY A 421 -9.51 6.73 -29.51
CA GLY A 421 -8.22 6.41 -30.14
C GLY A 421 -6.99 6.86 -29.35
N ARG A 422 -7.17 7.40 -28.14
CA ARG A 422 -6.09 7.60 -27.16
C ARG A 422 -5.92 6.36 -26.29
N SER A 423 -4.77 6.25 -25.62
CA SER A 423 -4.60 5.26 -24.55
C SER A 423 -5.29 5.72 -23.25
N PRO A 424 -5.67 4.78 -22.35
CA PRO A 424 -6.18 5.14 -21.02
C PRO A 424 -5.29 6.09 -20.22
N VAL A 425 -3.97 5.87 -20.19
CA VAL A 425 -3.00 6.75 -19.50
C VAL A 425 -3.05 8.17 -20.05
N GLU A 426 -2.95 8.31 -21.38
CA GLU A 426 -3.01 9.62 -22.02
C GLU A 426 -4.31 10.34 -21.70
N TRP A 427 -5.44 9.62 -21.80
CA TRP A 427 -6.74 10.21 -21.52
C TRP A 427 -6.86 10.68 -20.07
N VAL A 428 -6.46 9.87 -19.09
CA VAL A 428 -6.55 10.25 -17.67
C VAL A 428 -5.72 11.50 -17.37
N ILE A 429 -4.47 11.55 -17.87
CA ILE A 429 -3.58 12.70 -17.66
C ILE A 429 -4.12 13.96 -18.37
N GLU A 430 -4.64 13.82 -19.60
CA GLU A 430 -5.18 14.96 -20.35
C GLU A 430 -6.42 15.58 -19.71
N HIS A 431 -7.22 14.77 -18.99
CA HIS A 431 -8.45 15.20 -18.33
C HIS A 431 -8.25 15.64 -16.88
N LEU A 432 -7.01 15.70 -16.38
CA LEU A 432 -6.71 16.37 -15.12
C LEU A 432 -7.09 17.85 -15.22
N SER A 433 -7.56 18.41 -14.10
CA SER A 433 -7.83 19.85 -13.99
C SER A 433 -6.56 20.69 -14.21
N GLU A 434 -6.73 22.00 -14.43
CA GLU A 434 -5.60 22.93 -14.57
C GLU A 434 -4.70 22.89 -13.32
N ASP A 435 -3.39 22.70 -13.52
CA ASP A 435 -2.39 22.43 -12.48
C ASP A 435 -2.70 21.23 -11.56
N ALA A 436 -3.66 20.37 -11.93
CA ALA A 436 -4.23 19.29 -11.11
C ALA A 436 -4.79 19.75 -9.75
N ARG A 437 -5.40 20.95 -9.71
CA ARG A 437 -5.94 21.55 -8.48
C ARG A 437 -7.11 20.79 -7.87
N GLU A 438 -8.01 20.26 -8.70
CA GLU A 438 -9.18 19.50 -8.23
C GLU A 438 -8.79 18.14 -7.66
N GLU A 439 -7.82 17.47 -8.28
CA GLU A 439 -7.31 16.17 -7.84
C GLU A 439 -6.50 16.28 -6.55
N GLY A 440 -5.75 17.38 -6.38
CA GLY A 440 -5.00 17.69 -5.16
C GLY A 440 -4.11 16.52 -4.70
N SER A 441 -4.28 16.10 -3.44
CA SER A 441 -3.47 15.02 -2.85
C SER A 441 -3.77 13.62 -3.39
N ARG A 442 -4.79 13.45 -4.24
CA ARG A 442 -5.06 12.15 -4.88
C ARG A 442 -4.11 11.87 -6.04
N LEU A 443 -3.49 12.91 -6.61
CA LEU A 443 -2.56 12.75 -7.73
C LEU A 443 -1.32 11.94 -7.35
N TYR A 444 -0.89 12.02 -6.09
CA TYR A 444 0.28 11.29 -5.61
C TYR A 444 0.15 9.77 -5.74
N MET A 445 -1.07 9.23 -5.80
CA MET A 445 -1.27 7.79 -6.05
C MET A 445 -0.81 7.41 -7.46
N LEU A 446 -0.99 8.29 -8.44
CA LEU A 446 -0.53 8.06 -9.82
C LEU A 446 1.00 8.14 -9.88
N ASP A 447 1.57 9.10 -9.15
CA ASP A 447 3.01 9.18 -8.94
C ASP A 447 3.56 7.88 -8.32
N HIS A 448 2.93 7.37 -7.25
CA HIS A 448 3.30 6.09 -6.62
C HIS A 448 3.19 4.91 -7.58
N ALA A 449 2.13 4.83 -8.39
CA ALA A 449 1.93 3.74 -9.36
C ALA A 449 3.04 3.73 -10.42
N LEU A 450 3.43 4.90 -10.93
CA LEU A 450 4.52 5.02 -11.90
C LEU A 450 5.90 4.73 -11.29
N VAL A 451 6.16 5.22 -10.07
CA VAL A 451 7.39 4.88 -9.32
C VAL A 451 7.44 3.38 -9.01
N SER A 452 6.33 2.78 -8.59
CA SER A 452 6.20 1.34 -8.37
C SER A 452 6.53 0.58 -9.65
N TYR A 453 5.98 1.00 -10.79
CA TYR A 453 6.24 0.35 -12.07
C TYR A 453 7.72 0.46 -12.47
N ALA A 454 8.35 1.63 -12.29
CA ALA A 454 9.78 1.81 -12.53
C ALA A 454 10.62 0.90 -11.63
N LEU A 455 10.33 0.86 -10.33
CA LEU A 455 11.05 0.02 -9.37
C LEU A 455 10.95 -1.47 -9.70
N ARG A 456 9.86 -1.93 -10.32
CA ARG A 456 9.75 -3.33 -10.76
C ARG A 456 10.76 -3.67 -11.84
N LEU A 457 11.16 -2.73 -12.69
CA LEU A 457 12.11 -2.98 -13.80
C LEU A 457 13.58 -3.13 -13.33
N ARG A 458 13.84 -3.17 -12.02
CA ARG A 458 15.19 -3.25 -11.43
C ARG A 458 15.92 -4.58 -11.62
N GLY A 459 15.33 -5.55 -12.33
CA GLY A 459 15.88 -6.89 -12.56
C GLY A 459 15.29 -7.94 -11.62
N ALA A 460 14.92 -9.10 -12.16
CA ALA A 460 14.22 -10.15 -11.41
C ALA A 460 15.07 -10.75 -10.27
N GLY A 461 16.40 -10.63 -10.38
CA GLY A 461 17.34 -11.03 -9.32
C GLY A 461 17.37 -10.10 -8.09
N ARG A 462 16.77 -8.91 -8.16
CA ARG A 462 16.74 -7.93 -7.06
C ARG A 462 15.42 -8.01 -6.29
N GLY A 463 15.20 -9.16 -5.65
CA GLY A 463 14.03 -9.46 -4.81
C GLY A 463 13.85 -8.54 -3.59
N GLU A 464 13.26 -9.05 -2.52
CA GLU A 464 13.16 -8.29 -1.27
C GLU A 464 14.55 -8.04 -0.64
N THR A 465 14.63 -6.99 0.17
CA THR A 465 15.83 -6.59 0.90
C THR A 465 16.16 -7.58 2.03
N GLU A 466 17.34 -7.43 2.62
CA GLU A 466 17.76 -8.29 3.73
C GLU A 466 16.86 -8.17 4.99
N LEU A 467 16.27 -6.98 5.21
CA LEU A 467 15.31 -6.78 6.30
C LEU A 467 14.16 -7.77 6.23
N PHE A 468 13.52 -7.90 5.06
CA PHE A 468 12.39 -8.80 4.88
C PHE A 468 12.85 -10.26 4.75
N ARG A 469 13.96 -10.52 4.06
CA ARG A 469 14.48 -11.88 3.86
C ARG A 469 14.85 -12.57 5.17
N SER A 470 15.29 -11.81 6.16
CA SER A 470 15.64 -12.32 7.50
C SER A 470 14.44 -12.53 8.41
N PHE A 471 13.27 -12.00 8.06
CA PHE A 471 12.05 -12.14 8.86
C PHE A 471 11.36 -13.49 8.65
N ARG A 472 10.74 -14.01 9.71
CA ARG A 472 10.04 -15.30 9.71
C ARG A 472 8.69 -15.19 10.39
N PHE A 473 7.67 -15.80 9.77
CA PHE A 473 6.32 -15.83 10.33
C PHE A 473 6.19 -17.02 11.26
N ARG A 474 6.55 -16.83 12.53
CA ARG A 474 6.61 -17.87 13.57
C ARG A 474 5.38 -18.79 13.59
N LEU A 475 4.18 -18.20 13.56
CA LEU A 475 2.92 -18.97 13.65
C LEU A 475 2.59 -19.81 12.41
N ALA A 476 3.10 -19.42 11.23
CA ALA A 476 2.92 -20.19 10.01
C ALA A 476 3.94 -21.34 9.89
N GLU A 477 5.16 -21.13 10.36
CA GLU A 477 6.27 -22.09 10.22
C GLU A 477 6.20 -23.22 11.26
N GLU A 478 5.73 -22.96 12.48
CA GLU A 478 5.62 -23.97 13.56
C GLU A 478 4.57 -25.07 13.28
N ARG A 479 3.77 -24.93 12.20
CA ARG A 479 2.68 -25.87 11.86
C ARG A 479 2.92 -26.69 10.59
N VAL A 480 4.10 -26.59 9.96
CA VAL A 480 4.49 -27.55 8.90
C VAL A 480 4.84 -28.88 9.58
N PRO A 481 4.09 -29.98 9.36
CA PRO A 481 4.45 -31.27 9.93
C PRO A 481 5.81 -31.70 9.38
N SER A 482 6.73 -32.06 10.28
CA SER A 482 8.00 -32.73 9.97
C SER A 482 7.82 -34.06 9.25
#